data_AF-A0AAN5DA81-F1
#
_entry.id   AF-A0AAN5DA81-F1
#
_cell.length_a   1.000
_cell.length_b   1.000
_cell.length_c   1.000
_cell.angle_alpha   90.00
_cell.angle_beta   90.00
_cell.angle_gamma   90.00
#
_symmetry.space_group_name_H-M   'P 1'
#
loop_
_entity.id
_entity.type
_entity.pdbx_description
1 polymer ?
#
loop_
_entity_poly.entity_id
_entity_poly.type
_entity_poly.pdbx_seq_one_letter_code
_entity_poly.pdbx_strand_id
1 'polypeptide(L)'
;KMNRHSSYSGYSEYNLHERYERQPSRGSYHSSPPPHQFSPPPQQFSPHSNHGGSMLNVDVTEGLFRPIPQKSPLTKQVNQLAYEIPKNKYATNPWNYAPEFLKVFGDVRTHVGGKAVFDCLLLGSPRPKVCWLFNDQKCRFTDVQIEDTSDVCRLVIPYVHPHHYGTYTVLCENEIGRAVSTATLSPL
;
A
#
# COMPACT_ATOMS: atom_id res chain seq x y z
N LYS A 1 24.13 -34.39 -41.10
CA LYS A 1 23.85 -33.72 -42.39
C LYS A 1 22.57 -32.89 -42.19
N MET A 2 22.59 -31.62 -41.77
CA MET A 2 23.17 -30.40 -42.35
C MET A 2 22.32 -29.82 -43.49
N ASN A 3 21.51 -28.80 -43.17
CA ASN A 3 21.38 -27.50 -43.86
C ASN A 3 20.32 -26.65 -43.11
N ARG A 4 20.60 -25.52 -42.47
CA ARG A 4 21.24 -24.22 -42.82
C ARG A 4 20.26 -23.15 -43.34
N HIS A 5 20.11 -22.12 -42.50
CA HIS A 5 19.98 -20.66 -42.72
C HIS A 5 18.79 -20.02 -43.44
N SER A 6 18.11 -19.11 -42.70
CA SER A 6 17.97 -17.64 -42.96
C SER A 6 16.95 -17.09 -41.94
N SER A 7 17.30 -16.27 -40.94
CA SER A 7 17.72 -14.85 -40.96
C SER A 7 16.72 -13.92 -41.67
N TYR A 8 16.00 -13.06 -40.94
CA TYR A 8 15.75 -11.65 -41.33
C TYR A 8 15.16 -10.79 -40.19
N SER A 9 15.80 -9.63 -39.98
CA SER A 9 15.33 -8.30 -39.50
C SER A 9 14.45 -8.21 -38.24
N GLY A 10 14.81 -7.51 -37.17
CA GLY A 10 15.35 -6.14 -37.13
C GLY A 10 14.19 -5.15 -36.95
N TYR A 11 13.82 -4.85 -35.71
CA TYR A 11 12.86 -3.79 -35.37
C TYR A 11 13.62 -2.59 -34.82
N SER A 12 13.53 -1.50 -35.58
CA SER A 12 14.13 -0.19 -35.35
C SER A 12 13.36 0.60 -34.29
N GLU A 13 14.13 1.30 -33.47
CA GLU A 13 13.72 2.33 -32.52
C GLU A 13 12.89 3.43 -33.20
N TYR A 14 11.70 3.68 -32.68
CA TYR A 14 10.97 4.90 -32.99
C TYR A 14 11.32 5.98 -31.96
N ASN A 15 12.26 6.83 -32.35
CA ASN A 15 12.39 8.20 -31.84
C ASN A 15 11.13 8.99 -32.22
N LEU A 16 10.34 9.41 -31.24
CA LEU A 16 9.31 10.45 -31.45
C LEU A 16 9.79 11.77 -30.83
N HIS A 17 10.21 12.62 -31.76
CA HIS A 17 10.42 14.05 -31.69
C HIS A 17 10.04 14.82 -30.41
N GLU A 18 11.09 15.41 -29.85
CA GLU A 18 11.16 16.82 -29.49
C GLU A 18 10.31 17.71 -30.41
N ARG A 19 9.46 18.54 -29.80
CA ARG A 19 9.39 20.00 -30.05
C ARG A 19 8.18 20.53 -29.31
N TYR A 20 8.41 21.38 -28.31
CA TYR A 20 7.78 22.70 -28.20
C TYR A 20 8.58 23.49 -27.15
N GLU A 21 9.59 24.22 -27.60
CA GLU A 21 10.07 25.40 -26.87
C GLU A 21 9.04 26.52 -27.01
N ARG A 22 8.70 27.17 -25.89
CA ARG A 22 8.95 28.60 -25.60
C ARG A 22 8.04 29.09 -24.47
N GLN A 23 8.63 29.38 -23.31
CA GLN A 23 8.09 30.36 -22.35
C GLN A 23 8.27 31.79 -22.92
N PRO A 24 7.60 32.84 -22.37
CA PRO A 24 8.17 33.50 -21.19
C PRO A 24 7.18 34.11 -20.16
N SER A 25 7.58 34.03 -18.89
CA SER A 25 7.60 35.07 -17.84
C SER A 25 6.33 35.80 -17.34
N ARG A 26 6.10 35.69 -16.02
CA ARG A 26 5.83 36.73 -14.97
C ARG A 26 5.11 36.00 -13.81
N GLY A 27 5.71 35.73 -12.66
CA GLY A 27 6.29 36.67 -11.70
C GLY A 27 5.23 37.02 -10.66
N SER A 28 5.34 36.50 -9.44
CA SER A 28 4.85 37.10 -8.17
C SER A 28 5.08 36.13 -7.00
N TYR A 29 6.16 36.35 -6.26
CA TYR A 29 6.33 35.86 -4.89
C TYR A 29 5.44 36.68 -3.97
N HIS A 30 4.61 36.07 -3.13
CA HIS A 30 4.09 36.62 -1.86
C HIS A 30 3.54 35.43 -1.05
N SER A 31 4.24 34.99 -0.01
CA SER A 31 4.06 35.40 1.40
C SER A 31 3.09 34.48 2.16
N SER A 32 3.65 33.41 2.74
CA SER A 32 2.99 32.56 3.73
C SER A 32 2.77 33.32 5.04
N PRO A 33 1.61 33.20 5.72
CA PRO A 33 1.40 33.80 7.03
C PRO A 33 2.11 33.00 8.14
N PRO A 34 2.57 33.65 9.23
CA PRO A 34 3.31 32.99 10.31
C PRO A 34 2.37 32.30 11.31
N PRO A 35 2.84 31.29 12.07
CA PRO A 35 2.06 30.68 13.13
C PRO A 35 1.97 31.61 14.35
N HIS A 36 0.76 31.76 14.88
CA HIS A 36 0.47 32.52 16.09
C HIS A 36 1.25 31.97 17.30
N GLN A 37 1.96 32.89 17.93
CA GLN A 37 2.62 32.75 19.22
C GLN A 37 1.56 32.54 20.32
N PHE A 38 1.58 31.37 20.97
CA PHE A 38 1.00 31.23 22.31
C PHE A 38 2.09 31.62 23.33
N SER A 39 1.94 32.81 23.90
CA SER A 39 2.72 33.23 25.07
C SER A 39 2.04 32.67 26.33
N PRO A 40 2.76 31.98 27.25
CA PRO A 40 2.25 31.75 28.59
C PRO A 40 2.46 33.00 29.48
N PRO A 41 1.62 33.22 30.50
CA PRO A 41 1.74 34.37 31.39
C PRO A 41 2.96 34.23 32.34
N PRO A 42 3.51 35.33 32.86
CA PRO A 42 4.64 35.27 33.78
C PRO A 42 4.18 34.82 35.17
N GLN A 43 4.69 33.68 35.65
CA GLN A 43 4.57 33.34 37.07
C GLN A 43 5.63 34.10 37.87
N GLN A 44 5.16 34.75 38.93
CA GLN A 44 5.94 35.57 39.85
C GLN A 44 7.01 34.73 40.55
N PHE A 45 8.26 35.20 40.50
CA PHE A 45 9.34 34.68 41.33
C PHE A 45 9.17 35.16 42.77
N SER A 46 9.30 34.24 43.73
CA SER A 46 9.77 34.56 45.09
C SER A 46 10.85 33.54 45.47
N PRO A 47 11.97 33.97 46.07
CA PRO A 47 13.18 33.16 46.18
C PRO A 47 13.22 32.44 47.52
N HIS A 48 13.32 31.11 47.51
CA HIS A 48 13.76 30.36 48.69
C HIS A 48 14.85 29.34 48.32
N SER A 49 16.08 29.77 48.62
CA SER A 49 17.17 28.98 49.20
C SER A 49 17.45 27.59 48.63
N ASN A 50 18.35 27.62 47.66
CA ASN A 50 19.35 26.65 47.25
C ASN A 50 19.85 25.69 48.36
N HIS A 51 19.54 24.39 48.26
CA HIS A 51 20.39 23.30 48.80
C HIS A 51 20.16 22.01 48.01
N GLY A 52 21.25 21.45 47.46
CA GLY A 52 21.41 20.00 47.29
C GLY A 52 21.40 19.44 45.87
N GLY A 53 22.61 19.21 45.33
CA GLY A 53 22.93 18.02 44.53
C GLY A 53 22.31 17.91 43.13
N SER A 54 23.05 18.36 42.12
CA SER A 54 22.83 17.91 40.73
C SER A 54 23.14 16.41 40.63
N MET A 55 22.10 15.57 40.67
CA MET A 55 22.19 14.15 40.30
C MET A 55 22.35 14.03 38.78
N LEU A 56 23.59 14.01 38.30
CA LEU A 56 23.88 13.38 37.02
C LEU A 56 23.95 11.87 37.28
N ASN A 57 22.98 11.12 36.79
CA ASN A 57 22.98 9.67 36.87
C ASN A 57 24.02 9.12 35.89
N VAL A 58 25.26 8.98 36.35
CA VAL A 58 26.39 8.45 35.61
C VAL A 58 26.89 7.22 36.35
N ASP A 59 26.97 6.08 35.67
CA ASP A 59 27.68 4.91 36.19
C ASP A 59 29.11 4.94 35.65
N VAL A 60 30.10 4.81 36.55
CA VAL A 60 31.52 4.83 36.20
C VAL A 60 32.02 3.40 36.26
N THR A 61 31.85 2.69 35.15
CA THR A 61 32.57 1.44 34.89
C THR A 61 33.46 1.62 33.67
N GLU A 62 34.77 1.48 33.87
CA GLU A 62 35.79 1.42 32.80
C GLU A 62 35.82 2.64 31.85
N GLY A 63 35.74 3.86 32.38
CA GLY A 63 36.13 5.08 31.66
C GLY A 63 35.31 5.47 30.41
N LEU A 64 34.18 4.80 30.16
CA LEU A 64 33.29 5.11 29.03
C LEU A 64 31.97 5.69 29.55
N PHE A 65 31.74 6.98 29.31
CA PHE A 65 30.47 7.64 29.61
C PHE A 65 29.34 7.04 28.75
N ARG A 66 28.45 6.24 29.37
CA ARG A 66 27.23 5.74 28.71
C ARG A 66 26.00 6.39 29.36
N PRO A 67 25.12 7.06 28.60
CA PRO A 67 23.86 7.56 29.15
C PRO A 67 23.02 6.38 29.65
N ILE A 68 22.59 6.41 30.92
CA ILE A 68 21.63 5.45 31.45
C ILE A 68 20.27 5.77 30.80
N PRO A 69 19.61 4.82 30.09
CA PRO A 69 18.28 5.05 29.58
C PRO A 69 17.32 5.26 30.75
N GLN A 70 16.95 6.51 31.03
CA GLN A 70 15.92 6.79 32.02
C GLN A 70 14.58 6.33 31.46
N LYS A 71 14.03 5.25 32.02
CA LYS A 71 12.67 4.79 31.69
C LYS A 71 11.70 5.90 32.05
N SER A 72 11.23 6.64 31.04
CA SER A 72 10.31 7.74 31.29
C SER A 72 8.99 7.20 31.85
N PRO A 73 8.30 7.97 32.71
CA PRO A 73 6.92 7.66 33.10
C PRO A 73 5.98 7.53 31.89
N LEU A 74 6.29 8.26 30.80
CA LEU A 74 5.58 8.18 29.53
C LEU A 74 5.71 6.79 28.90
N THR A 75 6.84 6.10 29.08
CA THR A 75 7.03 4.72 28.60
C THR A 75 6.05 3.75 29.28
N LYS A 76 5.67 3.98 30.55
CA LYS A 76 4.62 3.20 31.21
C LYS A 76 3.24 3.49 30.61
N GLN A 77 2.94 4.77 30.35
CA GLN A 77 1.66 5.16 29.73
C GLN A 77 1.53 4.62 28.29
N VAL A 78 2.61 4.67 27.50
CA VAL A 78 2.65 4.10 26.14
C VAL A 78 2.40 2.60 26.18
N ASN A 79 3.02 1.86 27.11
CA ASN A 79 2.76 0.43 27.28
C ASN A 79 1.31 0.15 27.68
N GLN A 80 0.76 0.92 28.62
CA GLN A 80 -0.60 0.72 29.12
C GLN A 80 -1.67 0.98 28.05
N LEU A 81 -1.49 2.02 27.22
CA LEU A 81 -2.39 2.28 26.07
C LEU A 81 -2.30 1.19 24.99
N ALA A 82 -1.15 0.53 24.82
CA ALA A 82 -1.01 -0.59 23.90
C ALA A 82 -1.76 -1.85 24.35
N TYR A 83 -1.91 -2.07 25.67
CA TYR A 83 -2.64 -3.23 26.21
C TYR A 83 -4.16 -3.08 26.19
N GLU A 84 -4.69 -1.86 26.06
CA GLU A 84 -6.13 -1.60 26.03
C GLU A 84 -6.73 -1.55 24.62
N ILE A 85 -5.94 -1.80 23.58
CA ILE A 85 -6.47 -1.95 22.21
C ILE A 85 -7.38 -3.20 22.20
N PRO A 86 -8.70 -3.06 22.07
CA PRO A 86 -9.64 -4.17 22.30
C PRO A 86 -9.39 -5.27 21.28
N LYS A 87 -8.96 -6.46 21.73
CA LYS A 87 -8.82 -7.73 20.99
C LYS A 87 -8.87 -7.55 19.47
N ASN A 88 -7.93 -6.77 18.94
CA ASN A 88 -7.90 -6.54 17.52
C ASN A 88 -7.33 -7.84 16.96
N LYS A 89 -8.09 -8.59 16.16
CA LYS A 89 -7.66 -9.85 15.52
C LYS A 89 -6.36 -9.72 14.69
N TYR A 90 -5.83 -8.52 14.57
CA TYR A 90 -4.60 -8.12 13.90
C TYR A 90 -3.40 -8.00 14.86
N ALA A 91 -3.56 -8.33 16.15
CA ALA A 91 -2.53 -8.19 17.18
C ALA A 91 -1.50 -9.34 17.24
N THR A 92 -1.17 -9.96 16.11
CA THR A 92 -0.07 -10.94 16.00
C THR A 92 0.87 -10.46 14.92
N ASN A 93 1.95 -9.78 15.32
CA ASN A 93 2.95 -9.12 14.46
C ASN A 93 2.38 -8.02 13.54
N PRO A 94 2.54 -6.71 13.86
CA PRO A 94 1.99 -5.61 13.03
C PRO A 94 2.55 -5.55 11.59
N TRP A 95 3.57 -6.36 11.28
CA TRP A 95 4.15 -6.49 9.95
C TRP A 95 3.44 -7.52 9.05
N ASN A 96 2.66 -8.46 9.60
CA ASN A 96 1.94 -9.49 8.84
C ASN A 96 0.42 -9.39 9.12
N TYR A 97 -0.39 -9.36 8.07
CA TYR A 97 -1.84 -9.26 8.17
C TYR A 97 -2.53 -9.98 7.01
N ALA A 98 -3.75 -10.46 7.27
CA ALA A 98 -4.57 -11.19 6.32
C ALA A 98 -4.93 -10.33 5.09
N PRO A 99 -5.24 -10.96 3.95
CA PRO A 99 -5.66 -10.23 2.77
C PRO A 99 -6.95 -9.43 3.02
N GLU A 100 -7.03 -8.21 2.54
CA GLU A 100 -8.22 -7.35 2.66
C GLU A 100 -8.43 -6.51 1.41
N PHE A 101 -9.66 -6.47 0.89
CA PHE A 101 -10.00 -5.65 -0.27
C PHE A 101 -10.30 -4.21 0.16
N LEU A 102 -9.55 -3.25 -0.37
CA LEU A 102 -9.88 -1.83 -0.28
C LEU A 102 -10.91 -1.41 -1.33
N LYS A 103 -10.91 -2.10 -2.47
CA LYS A 103 -11.87 -1.94 -3.55
C LYS A 103 -12.20 -3.32 -4.08
N VAL A 104 -13.49 -3.59 -4.26
CA VAL A 104 -14.00 -4.77 -4.98
C VAL A 104 -14.61 -4.35 -6.31
N PHE A 105 -14.63 -5.28 -7.26
CA PHE A 105 -15.41 -5.15 -8.47
C PHE A 105 -16.86 -5.56 -8.20
N GLY A 106 -17.79 -5.07 -9.04
CA GLY A 106 -19.20 -5.45 -9.02
C GLY A 106 -19.61 -6.21 -10.28
N ASP A 107 -20.90 -6.49 -10.40
CA ASP A 107 -21.48 -7.12 -11.59
C ASP A 107 -21.26 -6.26 -12.83
N VAL A 108 -20.98 -6.92 -13.96
CA VAL A 108 -20.74 -6.29 -15.26
C VAL A 108 -21.76 -6.81 -16.25
N ARG A 109 -22.35 -5.88 -17.02
CA ARG A 109 -23.24 -6.19 -18.15
C ARG A 109 -22.67 -5.67 -19.45
N THR A 110 -22.52 -6.54 -20.44
CA THR A 110 -22.00 -6.16 -21.76
C THR A 110 -22.51 -7.12 -22.84
N HIS A 111 -22.47 -6.67 -24.09
CA HIS A 111 -22.75 -7.50 -25.26
C HIS A 111 -21.47 -8.24 -25.73
N VAL A 112 -21.65 -9.25 -26.59
CA VAL A 112 -20.55 -9.97 -27.27
C VAL A 112 -19.74 -8.99 -28.11
N GLY A 113 -18.40 -9.08 -28.03
CA GLY A 113 -17.46 -8.15 -28.66
C GLY A 113 -17.13 -6.92 -27.81
N GLY A 114 -17.90 -6.65 -26.74
CA GLY A 114 -17.59 -5.60 -25.78
C GLY A 114 -16.41 -5.96 -24.86
N LYS A 115 -16.01 -5.01 -24.01
CA LYS A 115 -14.93 -5.16 -23.03
C LYS A 115 -15.49 -5.32 -21.62
N ALA A 116 -14.97 -6.28 -20.85
CA ALA A 116 -15.27 -6.43 -19.43
C ALA A 116 -14.00 -6.29 -18.57
N VAL A 117 -14.12 -5.67 -17.40
CA VAL A 117 -13.01 -5.46 -16.47
C VAL A 117 -13.48 -5.76 -15.05
N PHE A 118 -12.74 -6.62 -14.35
CA PHE A 118 -12.90 -6.88 -12.93
C PHE A 118 -11.60 -6.46 -12.23
N ASP A 119 -11.63 -5.35 -11.50
CA ASP A 119 -10.45 -4.83 -10.80
C ASP A 119 -10.72 -4.64 -9.31
N CYS A 120 -9.78 -5.11 -8.49
CA CYS A 120 -9.79 -4.91 -7.05
C CYS A 120 -8.45 -4.39 -6.55
N LEU A 121 -8.52 -3.68 -5.41
CA LEU A 121 -7.36 -3.26 -4.65
C LEU A 121 -7.26 -4.14 -3.41
N LEU A 122 -6.09 -4.73 -3.19
CA LEU A 122 -5.86 -5.73 -2.17
C LEU A 122 -4.64 -5.34 -1.33
N LEU A 123 -4.82 -5.36 -0.01
CA LEU A 123 -3.70 -5.35 0.93
C LEU A 123 -3.44 -6.78 1.43
N GLY A 124 -2.22 -7.05 1.88
CA GLY A 124 -1.89 -8.25 2.64
C GLY A 124 -0.38 -8.39 2.81
N SER A 125 0.05 -8.83 3.99
CA SER A 125 1.47 -9.05 4.28
C SER A 125 1.66 -10.39 5.00
N PRO A 126 2.47 -11.34 4.48
CA PRO A 126 3.15 -11.30 3.17
C PRO A 126 2.17 -11.17 1.99
N ARG A 127 2.66 -10.73 0.82
CA ARG A 127 1.84 -10.51 -0.39
C ARG A 127 0.98 -11.76 -0.66
N PRO A 128 -0.36 -11.63 -0.71
CA PRO A 128 -1.22 -12.78 -0.91
C PRO A 128 -1.03 -13.41 -2.28
N LYS A 129 -1.18 -14.72 -2.38
CA LYS A 129 -1.33 -15.42 -3.66
C LYS A 129 -2.72 -15.14 -4.20
N VAL A 130 -2.82 -14.77 -5.47
CA VAL A 130 -4.08 -14.44 -6.13
C VAL A 130 -4.48 -15.57 -7.08
N CYS A 131 -5.73 -16.02 -6.99
CA CYS A 131 -6.29 -17.04 -7.87
C CYS A 131 -7.66 -16.57 -8.37
N TRP A 132 -7.82 -16.54 -9.69
CA TRP A 132 -9.10 -16.27 -10.34
C TRP A 132 -9.84 -17.57 -10.64
N LEU A 133 -11.11 -17.60 -10.29
CA LEU A 133 -12.05 -18.67 -10.59
C LEU A 133 -13.13 -18.14 -11.55
N PHE A 134 -13.57 -19.02 -12.45
CA PHE A 134 -14.75 -18.86 -13.29
C PHE A 134 -15.69 -20.03 -13.00
N ASN A 135 -16.92 -19.73 -12.58
CA ASN A 135 -17.93 -20.71 -12.17
C ASN A 135 -17.35 -21.76 -11.19
N ASP A 136 -16.75 -21.28 -10.10
CA ASP A 136 -16.13 -22.07 -9.02
C ASP A 136 -14.94 -22.96 -9.42
N GLN A 137 -14.48 -22.87 -10.66
CA GLN A 137 -13.29 -23.57 -11.15
C GLN A 137 -12.18 -22.60 -11.50
N LYS A 138 -10.92 -23.04 -11.43
CA LYS A 138 -9.79 -22.21 -11.83
C LYS A 138 -10.00 -21.65 -13.24
N CYS A 139 -9.93 -20.33 -13.37
CA CYS A 139 -10.05 -19.64 -14.65
C CYS A 139 -8.89 -20.06 -15.56
N ARG A 140 -9.22 -20.56 -16.76
CA ARG A 140 -8.26 -21.09 -17.75
C ARG A 140 -8.39 -20.40 -19.11
N PHE A 141 -9.11 -19.29 -19.19
CA PHE A 141 -9.23 -18.54 -20.43
C PHE A 141 -7.85 -18.04 -20.89
N THR A 142 -7.57 -18.19 -22.18
CA THR A 142 -6.30 -17.76 -22.80
C THR A 142 -6.41 -16.38 -23.44
N ASP A 143 -7.63 -15.91 -23.63
CA ASP A 143 -8.05 -14.66 -24.25
C ASP A 143 -8.41 -13.58 -23.21
N VAL A 144 -8.03 -13.79 -21.94
CA VAL A 144 -8.13 -12.80 -20.87
C VAL A 144 -6.74 -12.33 -20.45
N GLN A 145 -6.66 -11.09 -19.97
CA GLN A 145 -5.44 -10.51 -19.45
C GLN A 145 -5.55 -10.39 -17.94
N ILE A 146 -4.56 -10.92 -17.22
CA ILE A 146 -4.49 -10.82 -15.76
C ILE A 146 -3.32 -9.91 -15.41
N GLU A 147 -3.61 -8.89 -14.61
CA GLU A 147 -2.64 -7.98 -14.02
C GLU A 147 -2.64 -8.23 -12.50
N ASP A 148 -1.49 -8.62 -11.96
CA ASP A 148 -1.28 -8.90 -10.53
C ASP A 148 -0.03 -8.13 -10.08
N THR A 149 -0.25 -7.00 -9.42
CA THR A 149 0.80 -6.10 -8.92
C THR A 149 0.86 -6.16 -7.39
N SER A 150 1.60 -5.27 -6.72
CA SER A 150 1.62 -5.21 -5.26
C SER A 150 0.21 -5.06 -4.67
N ASP A 151 -0.59 -4.16 -5.24
CA ASP A 151 -1.85 -3.72 -4.63
C ASP A 151 -3.06 -3.88 -5.56
N VAL A 152 -2.84 -4.11 -6.85
CA VAL A 152 -3.90 -4.26 -7.85
C VAL A 152 -3.96 -5.70 -8.35
N CYS A 153 -5.16 -6.27 -8.35
CA CYS A 153 -5.49 -7.51 -9.04
C CYS A 153 -6.60 -7.22 -10.06
N ARG A 154 -6.36 -7.48 -11.33
CA ARG A 154 -7.30 -7.17 -12.41
C ARG A 154 -7.38 -8.28 -13.43
N LEU A 155 -8.60 -8.60 -13.85
CA LEU A 155 -8.91 -9.46 -14.99
C LEU A 155 -9.61 -8.61 -16.05
N VAL A 156 -9.05 -8.60 -17.26
CA VAL A 156 -9.61 -7.90 -18.42
C VAL A 156 -9.98 -8.90 -19.49
N ILE A 157 -11.20 -8.80 -20.01
CA ILE A 157 -11.67 -9.51 -21.19
C ILE A 157 -11.78 -8.48 -22.31
N PRO A 158 -10.81 -8.39 -23.23
CA PRO A 158 -10.80 -7.35 -24.27
C PRO A 158 -12.00 -7.46 -25.20
N TYR A 159 -12.39 -8.69 -25.55
CA TYR A 159 -13.52 -9.03 -26.41
C TYR A 159 -14.35 -10.15 -25.79
N VAL A 160 -15.57 -9.84 -25.38
CA VAL A 160 -16.47 -10.81 -24.73
C VAL A 160 -17.02 -11.80 -25.75
N HIS A 161 -16.96 -13.09 -25.44
CA HIS A 161 -17.56 -14.20 -26.20
C HIS A 161 -18.64 -14.85 -25.33
N PRO A 162 -19.58 -15.63 -25.91
CA PRO A 162 -20.63 -16.27 -25.13
C PRO A 162 -20.15 -17.14 -23.96
N HIS A 163 -18.97 -17.77 -24.07
CA HIS A 163 -18.39 -18.59 -22.99
C HIS A 163 -17.77 -17.78 -21.84
N HIS A 164 -17.67 -16.44 -21.98
CA HIS A 164 -17.21 -15.57 -20.91
C HIS A 164 -18.33 -15.22 -19.91
N TYR A 165 -19.61 -15.38 -20.27
CA TYR A 165 -20.68 -15.10 -19.32
C TYR A 165 -20.69 -16.12 -18.18
N GLY A 166 -20.76 -15.60 -16.95
CA GLY A 166 -20.69 -16.42 -15.75
C GLY A 166 -20.17 -15.65 -14.54
N THR A 167 -19.80 -16.40 -13.51
CA THR A 167 -19.38 -15.85 -12.22
C THR A 167 -17.87 -15.83 -12.11
N TYR A 168 -17.32 -14.66 -11.85
CA TYR A 168 -15.90 -14.43 -11.62
C TYR A 168 -15.64 -14.25 -10.12
N THR A 169 -14.75 -15.07 -9.57
CA THR A 169 -14.35 -15.00 -8.16
C THR A 169 -12.84 -14.83 -8.07
N VAL A 170 -12.38 -13.85 -7.29
CA VAL A 170 -10.98 -13.72 -6.92
C VAL A 170 -10.78 -14.24 -5.50
N LEU A 171 -9.83 -15.15 -5.33
CA LEU A 171 -9.40 -15.67 -4.03
C LEU A 171 -7.97 -15.18 -3.77
N CYS A 172 -7.78 -14.56 -2.62
CA CYS A 172 -6.50 -14.02 -2.17
C CYS A 172 -6.14 -14.69 -0.85
N GLU A 173 -4.95 -15.29 -0.74
CA GLU A 173 -4.55 -16.07 0.43
C GLU A 173 -3.09 -15.83 0.82
N ASN A 174 -2.85 -15.64 2.12
CA ASN A 174 -1.52 -15.71 2.73
C ASN A 174 -1.58 -16.56 4.01
N GLU A 175 -0.44 -16.71 4.70
CA GLU A 175 -0.35 -17.50 5.94
C GLU A 175 -1.23 -16.98 7.10
N ILE A 176 -1.68 -15.74 7.03
CA ILE A 176 -2.53 -15.11 8.06
C ILE A 176 -4.02 -15.31 7.76
N GLY A 177 -4.41 -15.43 6.49
CA GLY A 177 -5.81 -15.68 6.13
C GLY A 177 -6.13 -15.54 4.65
N ARG A 178 -7.43 -15.35 4.36
CA ARG A 178 -7.97 -15.28 3.01
C ARG A 178 -9.01 -14.18 2.84
N ALA A 179 -9.10 -13.63 1.64
CA ALA A 179 -10.19 -12.77 1.17
C ALA A 179 -10.75 -13.30 -0.14
N VAL A 180 -12.07 -13.17 -0.33
CA VAL A 180 -12.78 -13.61 -1.53
C VAL A 180 -13.74 -12.52 -1.98
N SER A 181 -13.79 -12.24 -3.29
CA SER A 181 -14.76 -11.34 -3.90
C SER A 181 -15.30 -11.97 -5.17
N THR A 182 -16.61 -11.81 -5.41
CA THR A 182 -17.33 -12.47 -6.50
C THR A 182 -18.25 -11.48 -7.19
N ALA A 183 -18.36 -11.59 -8.50
CA ALA A 183 -19.32 -10.85 -9.32
C ALA A 183 -19.65 -11.62 -10.60
N THR A 184 -20.67 -11.18 -11.30
CA THR A 184 -21.17 -11.82 -12.52
C THR A 184 -20.90 -10.98 -13.76
N LEU A 185 -20.52 -11.65 -14.85
CA LEU A 185 -20.59 -11.10 -16.20
C LEU A 185 -21.86 -11.62 -16.85
N SER A 186 -22.79 -10.73 -17.18
CA SER A 186 -24.04 -11.08 -17.85
C SER A 186 -24.26 -10.29 -19.15
N PRO A 187 -25.10 -10.79 -20.06
CA PRO A 187 -25.47 -10.06 -21.27
C PRO A 187 -26.12 -8.71 -20.92
N LEU A 188 -25.78 -7.67 -21.69
CA LEU A 188 -26.48 -6.38 -21.64
C LEU A 188 -27.89 -6.50 -22.21
#